data_AF-A0AAW9EHA2-F1
#
_entry.id   AF-A0AAW9EHA2-F1
#
_cell.length_a   1.000
_cell.length_b   1.000
_cell.length_c   1.000
_cell.angle_alpha   90.00
_cell.angle_beta   90.00
_cell.angle_gamma   90.00
#
_symmetry.space_group_name_H-M   'P 1'
#
loop_
_entity.id
_entity.type
_entity.pdbx_description
1 polymer ?
#
loop_
_entity_poly.entity_id
_entity_poly.type
_entity_poly.pdbx_seq_one_letter_code
_entity_poly.pdbx_strand_id
1 'polypeptide(L)' 'TLLSAHATPPEYQGDANGYITLVCETILPTLWQEGLFESVDVFCENVGFSPQQTERVFQAAQALGIPVKGHVEQLSS' A
#
# COMPACT_ATOMS: atom_id res chain seq x y z
N THR A 1 -7.63 -7.00 7.28
CA THR A 1 -7.43 -6.03 6.18
C THR A 1 -6.76 -4.79 6.73
N LEU A 2 -5.58 -4.42 6.22
CA LEU A 2 -4.87 -3.20 6.61
C LEU A 2 -5.29 -2.05 5.69
N LEU A 3 -5.82 -0.96 6.25
CA LEU A 3 -6.36 0.20 5.51
C LEU A 3 -5.36 1.36 5.41
N SER A 4 -4.08 1.13 5.72
CA SER A 4 -3.07 2.21 5.79
C SER A 4 -2.85 2.92 4.45
N ALA A 5 -3.27 2.34 3.32
CA ALA A 5 -3.19 2.98 2.00
C ALA A 5 -4.47 3.73 1.58
N HIS A 6 -5.35 4.14 2.51
CA HIS A 6 -6.62 4.81 2.17
C HIS A 6 -6.60 6.34 2.24
N ALA A 7 -5.62 6.95 2.91
CA ALA A 7 -5.43 8.39 2.95
C ALA A 7 -4.00 8.72 3.39
N THR A 8 -3.45 9.83 2.88
CA THR A 8 -2.19 10.37 3.42
C THR A 8 -2.48 11.02 4.78
N PRO A 9 -1.76 10.66 5.86
CA PRO A 9 -1.94 11.29 7.16
C PRO A 9 -1.70 12.80 7.11
N PRO A 10 -2.30 13.60 8.01
CA PRO A 10 -2.07 15.04 8.06
C PRO A 10 -0.59 15.40 8.20
N GLU A 11 0.21 14.58 8.89
CA GLU A 11 1.65 14.80 9.06
C GLU A 11 2.44 14.68 7.76
N TYR A 12 1.87 14.02 6.75
CA TYR A 12 2.44 13.84 5.41
C TYR A 12 1.70 14.66 4.34
N GLN A 13 0.93 15.69 4.74
CA GLN A 13 0.24 16.56 3.80
C GLN A 13 1.24 17.25 2.86
N GLY A 14 1.15 16.95 1.56
CA GLY A 14 2.10 17.42 0.54
C GLY A 14 3.32 16.51 0.33
N ASP A 15 3.48 15.44 1.12
CA ASP A 15 4.52 14.42 0.97
C ASP A 15 3.95 12.99 1.03
N ALA A 16 3.07 12.68 0.07
CA ALA A 16 2.55 11.32 -0.10
C ALA A 16 3.66 10.29 -0.41
N ASN A 17 4.79 10.74 -1.00
CA ASN A 17 5.91 9.85 -1.29
C ASN A 17 6.65 9.41 -0.02
N GLY A 18 6.91 10.34 0.91
CA GLY A 18 7.47 10.01 2.22
C GLY A 18 6.60 9.03 2.98
N TYR A 19 5.28 9.19 2.91
CA TYR A 19 4.36 8.23 3.53
C TYR A 19 4.45 6.84 2.89
N ILE A 20 4.53 6.76 1.56
CA ILE A 20 4.67 5.47 0.85
C ILE A 20 6.00 4.79 1.19
N THR A 21 7.08 5.55 1.34
CA THR A 21 8.36 5.01 1.82
C THR A 21 8.21 4.41 3.21
N LEU A 22 7.58 5.12 4.16
CA LEU A 22 7.31 4.60 5.51
C LEU A 22 6.47 3.30 5.46
N VAL A 23 5.44 3.28 4.61
CA VAL A 23 4.58 2.10 4.44
C VAL A 23 5.39 0.90 3.94
N CYS A 24 6.20 1.09 2.90
CA CYS A 24 6.96 0.01 2.27
C CYS A 24 8.11 -0.50 3.13
N GLU A 25 8.85 0.40 3.79
CA GLU A 25 10.10 0.07 4.46
C GLU A 25 9.92 -0.26 5.94
N THR A 26 8.85 0.22 6.58
CA THR A 26 8.62 0.04 8.01
C THR A 26 7.33 -0.71 8.29
N ILE A 27 6.18 -0.17 7.86
CA ILE A 27 4.87 -0.68 8.30
C ILE A 27 4.63 -2.10 7.76
N LEU A 28 4.80 -2.32 6.45
CA LEU A 28 4.56 -3.63 5.84
C LEU A 28 5.45 -4.73 6.45
N PRO A 29 6.80 -4.57 6.53
CA PRO A 29 7.66 -5.56 7.18
C PRO A 29 7.28 -5.85 8.63
N THR A 30 7.07 -4.81 9.45
CA THR A 30 6.79 -4.97 10.88
C THR A 30 5.48 -5.72 11.11
N LEU A 31 4.38 -5.27 10.49
CA LEU A 31 3.08 -5.89 10.71
C LEU A 31 3.01 -7.31 10.13
N TRP A 32 3.79 -7.60 9.07
CA TRP A 32 3.86 -8.94 8.49
C TRP A 32 4.61 -9.91 9.40
N GLN A 33 5.74 -9.47 9.96
CA GLN A 33 6.50 -10.25 10.95
C GLN A 33 5.68 -10.54 12.20
N GLU A 34 4.80 -9.62 12.61
CA GLU A 34 3.89 -9.81 13.74
C GLU A 34 2.64 -10.63 13.39
N GLY A 35 2.45 -11.02 12.12
CA GLY A 35 1.31 -11.82 11.67
C GLY A 35 -0.03 -11.08 11.80
N LEU A 36 -0.03 -9.75 11.78
CA LEU A 36 -1.20 -8.91 12.06
C LEU A 36 -2.14 -8.76 10.86
N PHE A 37 -1.75 -9.26 9.69
CA PHE A 37 -2.58 -9.28 8.50
C PHE A 37 -2.19 -10.41 7.55
N GLU A 38 -3.13 -10.78 6.67
CA GLU A 38 -2.98 -11.95 5.78
C GLU A 38 -2.77 -11.57 4.31
N SER A 39 -3.08 -10.33 3.94
CA SER A 39 -2.90 -9.82 2.58
C SER A 39 -2.85 -8.29 2.55
N VAL A 40 -2.10 -7.73 1.59
CA VAL A 40 -2.16 -6.30 1.26
C VAL A 40 -3.29 -6.07 0.25
N ASP A 41 -4.11 -5.05 0.49
CA ASP A 41 -5.07 -4.52 -0.48
C ASP A 41 -4.67 -3.07 -0.78
N VAL A 42 -4.38 -2.76 -2.04
CA VAL A 42 -3.98 -1.42 -2.46
C VAL A 42 -5.04 -0.90 -3.43
N PHE A 43 -5.88 0.01 -2.93
CA PHE A 43 -6.91 0.64 -3.75
C PHE A 43 -6.27 1.64 -4.72
N CYS A 44 -6.24 1.28 -6.00
CA CYS A 44 -5.77 2.16 -7.06
C CYS A 44 -6.84 3.16 -7.54
N GLU A 45 -8.07 3.11 -7.00
CA GLU A 45 -9.16 3.99 -7.42
C GLU A 45 -9.23 5.28 -6.59
N ASN A 46 -8.58 6.31 -7.13
CA ASN A 46 -8.99 7.71 -7.13
C ASN A 46 -9.13 8.53 -5.83
N VAL A 47 -8.66 8.07 -4.65
CA VAL A 47 -8.74 8.94 -3.45
C VAL A 47 -7.51 8.99 -2.54
N GLY A 48 -6.46 8.20 -2.78
CA GLY A 48 -5.31 8.12 -1.86
C GLY A 48 -3.94 8.34 -2.50
N PHE A 49 -3.60 7.55 -3.52
CA PHE A 49 -2.25 7.46 -4.07
C PHE A 49 -2.24 7.34 -5.61
N SER A 50 -1.17 7.82 -6.23
CA SER A 50 -0.91 7.69 -7.67
C SER A 50 -0.59 6.24 -8.08
N PRO A 51 -0.75 5.86 -9.36
CA PRO A 51 -0.37 4.54 -9.84
C PRO A 51 1.08 4.14 -9.52
N GLN A 52 2.02 5.08 -9.58
CA GLN A 52 3.43 4.85 -9.25
C GLN A 52 3.63 4.55 -7.76
N GLN A 53 2.88 5.22 -6.89
CA GLN A 53 2.93 4.97 -5.45
C GLN A 53 2.33 3.61 -5.10
N THR A 54 1.19 3.28 -5.74
CA THR A 54 0.57 1.97 -5.65
C THR A 54 1.55 0.87 -6.07
N GLU A 55 2.23 1.02 -7.21
CA GLU A 55 3.23 0.06 -7.70
C GLU A 55 4.34 -0.22 -6.68
N ARG A 56 4.83 0.81 -5.98
CA ARG A 56 5.86 0.65 -4.93
C ARG A 56 5.38 -0.22 -3.77
N VAL A 57 4.14 -0.03 -3.33
CA VAL A 57 3.53 -0.84 -2.26
C VAL A 57 3.37 -2.29 -2.72
N PHE A 58 2.95 -2.52 -3.97
CA PHE A 58 2.88 -3.86 -4.57
C PHE A 58 4.25 -4.54 -4.65
N GLN A 59 5.29 -3.81 -5.05
CA GLN A 59 6.66 -4.34 -5.12
C GLN A 59 7.19 -4.71 -3.73
N ALA A 60 6.96 -3.86 -2.72
CA ALA A 60 7.34 -4.16 -1.34
C ALA A 60 6.62 -5.40 -0.80
N ALA A 61 5.30 -5.51 -1.03
CA ALA A 61 4.52 -6.68 -0.63
C ALA A 61 5.04 -7.97 -1.29
N GLN A 62 5.33 -7.93 -2.60
CA GLN A 62 5.90 -9.07 -3.32
C GLN A 62 7.29 -9.47 -2.81
N ALA A 63 8.16 -8.50 -2.52
CA ALA A 63 9.49 -8.76 -1.96
C ALA A 63 9.43 -9.44 -0.58
N LEU A 64 8.39 -9.16 0.19
CA LEU A 64 8.13 -9.75 1.51
C LEU A 64 7.36 -11.08 1.44
N GLY A 65 6.96 -11.53 0.24
CA GLY A 65 6.15 -12.75 0.05
C GLY A 65 4.71 -12.62 0.55
N ILE A 66 4.21 -11.38 0.67
CA ILE A 66 2.89 -11.10 1.22
C ILE A 66 1.85 -11.29 0.11
N PRO A 67 0.76 -12.04 0.34
CA PRO A 67 -0.32 -12.15 -0.63
C PRO A 67 -0.90 -10.76 -0.94
N VAL A 68 -1.01 -10.43 -2.22
CA VAL A 68 -1.64 -9.16 -2.63
C VAL A 68 -3.00 -9.42 -3.25
N LYS A 69 -4.01 -8.72 -2.76
CA LYS A 69 -5.36 -8.69 -3.32
C LYS A 69 -5.51 -7.33 -4.00
N GLY A 70 -5.77 -7.33 -5.30
CA GLY A 70 -6.13 -6.12 -6.03
C GLY A 70 -7.54 -6.28 -6.58
N HIS A 71 -8.42 -5.31 -6.33
CA HIS A 71 -9.60 -5.12 -7.18
C HIS A 71 -9.12 -4.54 -8.52
N VAL A 72 -8.55 -5.39 -9.39
CA VAL A 72 -8.11 -5.01 -10.74
C VAL A 72 -9.22 -5.32 -11.76
N GLU A 73 -10.47 -4.94 -11.46
CA GLU A 73 -11.61 -5.07 -12.39
C GLU A 73 -12.01 -3.73 -13.04
N GLN A 74 -11.08 -2.79 -13.23
CA GLN A 74 -11.36 -1.60 -14.03
C GLN A 74 -10.14 -1.04 -14.78
N LEU A 75 -9.42 -1.89 -15.52
CA LEU A 75 -8.53 -1.47 -16.61
C LEU A 75 -8.72 -2.30 -17.89
N SER A 76 -9.98 -2.69 -18.16
CA SER A 76 -10.40 -3.22 -19.46
C SER A 76 -11.71 -2.56 -19.88
N SER A 77 -11.63 -1.36 -20.46
CA SER A 77 -12.37 -0.89 -21.66
C SER A 77 -11.98 0.54 -21.99
#